data_AF-A0A328KI48-F1
#
_entry.id   AF-A0A328KI48-F1
#
_cell.length_a   1.000
_cell.length_b   1.000
_cell.length_c   1.000
_cell.angle_alpha   90.00
_cell.angle_beta   90.00
_cell.angle_gamma   90.00
#
_symmetry.space_group_name_H-M   'P 1'
#
loop_
_entity.id
_entity.type
_entity.pdbx_description
1 polymer ?
#
loop_
_entity_poly.entity_id
_entity_poly.type
_entity_poly.pdbx_seq_one_letter_code
_entity_poly.pdbx_strand_id
1 'polypeptide(L)'
;MVKVFAFVKMNLLILMKNKLSFAWSIMLPTIIFFINRDNITSVNDIVYWLVFIIINIFLYGVGLQALEEKDSGVLSIIFSINWIPFEYFTGLLLTQIIYSIVVTAIFGLVPMAILGFNYGVLLLLSLLTIIVSIPIAFLSYNVTFLKSLHSKTVTSILNIISFLFFITLGIDSPINIINPYIVIGRQVNTIMQGKIDIVYLLVSILIIMLSLPSIIYFRPLSKEGR
;
A
#
# COMPACT_ATOMS: atom_id res chain seq x y z
N MET A 1 -1.41 15.61 17.13
CA MET A 1 -2.44 15.76 16.09
C MET A 1 -2.14 16.85 15.06
N VAL A 2 -1.93 18.12 15.45
CA VAL A 2 -1.69 19.22 14.47
C VAL A 2 -0.53 18.93 13.51
N LYS A 3 0.60 18.39 14.01
CA LYS A 3 1.76 18.02 13.20
C LYS A 3 1.44 16.92 12.17
N VAL A 4 0.63 15.93 12.54
CA VAL A 4 0.20 14.83 11.65
C VAL A 4 -0.62 15.41 10.49
N PHE A 5 -1.60 16.28 10.78
CA PHE A 5 -2.40 16.93 9.73
C PHE A 5 -1.56 17.81 8.80
N ALA A 6 -0.50 18.45 9.31
CA ALA A 6 0.42 19.20 8.47
C ALA A 6 1.18 18.29 7.48
N PHE A 7 1.68 17.14 7.95
CA PHE A 7 2.29 16.13 7.06
C PHE A 7 1.28 15.59 6.04
N VAL A 8 0.07 15.27 6.48
CA VAL A 8 -0.99 14.78 5.57
C VAL A 8 -1.27 15.80 4.47
N LYS A 9 -1.46 17.08 4.84
CA LYS A 9 -1.71 18.16 3.89
C LYS A 9 -0.54 18.33 2.91
N MET A 10 0.69 18.32 3.41
CA MET A 10 1.90 18.44 2.58
C MET A 10 1.99 17.29 1.57
N ASN A 11 1.84 16.05 2.04
CA ASN A 11 1.98 14.87 1.20
C ASN A 11 0.86 14.77 0.16
N LEU A 12 -0.38 15.12 0.52
CA LEU A 12 -1.47 15.20 -0.45
C LEU A 12 -1.20 16.24 -1.53
N LEU A 13 -0.65 17.42 -1.19
CA LEU A 13 -0.28 18.43 -2.18
C LEU A 13 0.83 17.93 -3.13
N ILE A 14 1.81 17.18 -2.60
CA ILE A 14 2.86 16.56 -3.43
C ILE A 14 2.25 15.53 -4.39
N LEU A 15 1.38 14.64 -3.89
CA LEU A 15 0.70 13.63 -4.71
C LEU A 15 -0.17 14.26 -5.80
N MET A 16 -0.92 15.31 -5.48
CA MET A 16 -1.76 16.02 -6.45
C MET A 16 -0.95 16.70 -7.55
N LYS A 17 0.28 17.14 -7.26
CA LYS A 17 1.21 17.68 -8.28
C LYS A 17 1.77 16.57 -9.17
N ASN A 18 1.95 15.36 -8.64
CA ASN A 18 2.44 14.20 -9.40
C ASN A 18 1.30 13.49 -10.17
N LYS A 19 0.81 14.15 -11.22
CA LYS A 19 -0.28 13.66 -12.08
C LYS A 19 0.03 12.32 -12.74
N LEU A 20 1.31 12.06 -13.04
CA LEU A 20 1.76 10.84 -13.71
C LEU A 20 1.59 9.62 -12.79
N SER A 21 2.01 9.71 -11.53
CA SER A 21 1.86 8.63 -10.56
C SER A 21 0.39 8.28 -10.31
N PHE A 22 -0.49 9.28 -10.27
CA PHE A 22 -1.93 9.08 -10.14
C PHE A 22 -2.53 8.36 -11.35
N ALA A 23 -2.17 8.78 -12.56
CA ALA A 23 -2.63 8.14 -13.78
C ALA A 23 -2.22 6.65 -13.84
N TRP A 24 -0.95 6.35 -13.54
CA TRP A 24 -0.45 4.97 -13.55
C TRP A 24 -1.11 4.07 -12.51
N SER A 25 -1.43 4.61 -11.33
CA SER A 25 -2.09 3.86 -10.24
C SER A 25 -3.49 3.36 -10.61
N ILE A 26 -4.13 3.96 -11.62
CA ILE A 26 -5.46 3.56 -12.12
C ILE A 26 -5.35 2.82 -13.45
N MET A 27 -4.49 3.32 -14.35
CA MET A 27 -4.40 2.82 -15.72
C MET A 27 -3.94 1.37 -15.78
N LEU A 28 -2.90 1.00 -15.04
CA LEU A 28 -2.37 -0.38 -15.06
C LEU A 28 -3.41 -1.41 -14.55
N PRO A 29 -4.03 -1.24 -13.35
CA PRO A 29 -5.12 -2.11 -12.92
C PRO A 29 -6.28 -2.19 -13.91
N THR A 30 -6.60 -1.07 -14.56
CA THR A 30 -7.68 -1.00 -15.56
C THR A 30 -7.35 -1.84 -16.79
N ILE A 31 -6.14 -1.73 -17.35
CA ILE A 31 -5.70 -2.55 -18.49
C ILE A 31 -5.80 -4.04 -18.15
N ILE A 32 -5.30 -4.41 -16.97
CA ILE A 32 -5.32 -5.80 -16.49
C ILE A 32 -6.75 -6.31 -16.32
N PHE A 33 -7.64 -5.46 -15.77
CA PHE A 33 -9.05 -5.76 -15.65
C PHE A 33 -9.68 -6.05 -17.02
N PHE A 34 -9.41 -5.23 -18.03
CA PHE A 34 -9.92 -5.45 -19.38
C PHE A 34 -9.46 -6.78 -19.99
N ILE A 35 -8.19 -7.17 -19.78
CA ILE A 35 -7.64 -8.43 -20.28
C ILE A 35 -8.34 -9.65 -19.65
N ASN A 36 -8.74 -9.55 -18.39
CA ASN A 36 -9.29 -10.67 -17.62
C ASN A 36 -10.80 -10.58 -17.40
N ARG A 37 -11.48 -9.62 -18.03
CA ARG A 37 -12.88 -9.29 -17.74
C ARG A 37 -13.81 -10.49 -17.85
N ASP A 38 -13.53 -11.40 -18.79
CA ASP A 38 -14.39 -12.55 -19.09
C ASP A 38 -14.28 -13.65 -18.02
N ASN A 39 -13.23 -13.61 -17.19
CA ASN A 39 -13.02 -14.51 -16.05
C ASN A 39 -13.65 -13.99 -14.75
N ILE A 40 -14.17 -12.74 -14.74
CA ILE A 40 -14.72 -12.10 -13.56
C ILE A 40 -16.22 -12.37 -13.51
N THR A 41 -16.64 -13.22 -12.58
CA THR A 41 -18.05 -13.66 -12.49
C THR A 41 -18.77 -13.00 -11.30
N SER A 42 -18.03 -12.60 -10.27
CA SER A 42 -18.58 -12.06 -9.05
C SER A 42 -17.87 -10.77 -8.62
N VAL A 43 -18.56 -9.98 -7.78
CA VAL A 43 -17.99 -8.75 -7.19
C VAL A 43 -16.76 -9.07 -6.32
N ASN A 44 -16.71 -10.27 -5.72
CA ASN A 44 -15.61 -10.71 -4.88
C ASN A 44 -14.33 -10.98 -5.67
N ASP A 45 -14.44 -11.26 -6.97
CA ASP A 45 -13.26 -11.48 -7.81
C ASP A 45 -12.48 -10.16 -8.01
N ILE A 46 -13.16 -9.00 -7.92
CA ILE A 46 -12.55 -7.67 -8.00
C ILE A 46 -11.57 -7.40 -6.85
N VAL A 47 -11.69 -8.13 -5.73
CA VAL A 47 -10.80 -7.98 -4.56
C VAL A 47 -9.33 -8.02 -4.97
N TYR A 48 -8.93 -8.93 -5.85
CA TYR A 48 -7.50 -9.09 -6.19
C TYR A 48 -6.92 -7.84 -6.90
N TRP A 49 -7.73 -7.13 -7.69
CA TRP A 49 -7.34 -5.83 -8.27
C TRP A 49 -7.22 -4.75 -7.22
N LEU A 50 -8.17 -4.69 -6.28
CA LEU A 50 -8.14 -3.72 -5.18
C LEU A 50 -6.93 -3.96 -4.28
N VAL A 51 -6.65 -5.22 -3.95
CA VAL A 51 -5.49 -5.62 -3.15
C VAL A 51 -4.19 -5.22 -3.85
N PHE A 52 -4.09 -5.46 -5.16
CA PHE A 52 -2.94 -5.01 -5.95
C PHE A 52 -2.75 -3.48 -5.84
N ILE A 53 -3.79 -2.70 -6.10
CA ILE A 53 -3.73 -1.23 -6.01
C ILE A 53 -3.25 -0.79 -4.64
N ILE A 54 -3.89 -1.29 -3.58
CA ILE A 54 -3.65 -0.83 -2.20
C ILE A 54 -2.27 -1.23 -1.70
N ILE A 55 -1.81 -2.47 -1.97
CA ILE A 55 -0.47 -2.89 -1.59
C ILE A 55 0.58 -2.02 -2.27
N ASN A 56 0.44 -1.74 -3.55
CA ASN A 56 1.39 -0.85 -4.23
C ASN A 56 1.38 0.54 -3.59
N ILE A 57 0.20 1.12 -3.34
CA ILE A 57 0.10 2.43 -2.65
C ILE A 57 0.82 2.42 -1.30
N PHE A 58 0.71 1.35 -0.51
CA PHE A 58 1.41 1.25 0.78
C PHE A 58 2.91 0.95 0.67
N LEU A 59 3.35 0.16 -0.31
CA LEU A 59 4.77 -0.13 -0.54
C LEU A 59 5.50 1.14 -0.98
N TYR A 60 4.99 1.83 -2.01
CA TYR A 60 5.63 3.01 -2.57
C TYR A 60 5.37 4.26 -1.72
N GLY A 61 4.16 4.43 -1.20
CA GLY A 61 3.75 5.67 -0.53
C GLY A 61 4.05 5.74 0.97
N VAL A 62 4.37 4.62 1.63
CA VAL A 62 4.78 4.61 3.05
C VAL A 62 6.26 4.27 3.18
N GLY A 63 6.67 3.10 2.69
CA GLY A 63 8.04 2.62 2.82
C GLY A 63 9.02 3.37 1.92
N LEU A 64 8.78 3.33 0.60
CA LEU A 64 9.72 3.92 -0.36
C LEU A 64 9.77 5.44 -0.26
N GLN A 65 8.61 6.11 -0.15
CA GLN A 65 8.57 7.57 0.01
C GLN A 65 9.39 8.02 1.23
N ALA A 66 9.27 7.32 2.36
CA ALA A 66 10.06 7.66 3.55
C ALA A 66 11.57 7.49 3.32
N LEU A 67 11.96 6.49 2.54
CA LEU A 67 13.36 6.27 2.17
C LEU A 67 13.86 7.33 1.18
N GLU A 68 13.05 7.73 0.19
CA GLU A 68 13.37 8.80 -0.76
C GLU A 68 13.54 10.15 -0.06
N GLU A 69 12.63 10.50 0.84
CA GLU A 69 12.71 11.74 1.58
C GLU A 69 13.90 11.74 2.56
N LYS A 70 14.29 10.57 3.11
CA LYS A 70 15.52 10.39 3.89
C LYS A 70 16.77 10.55 3.03
N ASP A 71 16.79 9.98 1.82
CA ASP A 71 17.91 10.11 0.87
C ASP A 71 18.07 11.54 0.35
N SER A 72 16.97 12.28 0.20
CA SER A 72 16.98 13.69 -0.21
C SER A 72 17.54 14.65 0.86
N GLY A 73 17.67 14.19 2.11
CA GLY A 73 18.11 15.01 3.25
C GLY A 73 17.04 15.95 3.81
N VAL A 74 15.86 16.07 3.19
CA VAL A 74 14.75 16.93 3.66
C VAL A 74 14.32 16.57 5.09
N LEU A 75 14.28 15.27 5.42
CA LEU A 75 13.92 14.84 6.77
C LEU A 75 14.90 15.30 7.84
N SER A 76 16.19 15.43 7.52
CA SER A 76 17.18 15.87 8.50
C SER A 76 16.87 17.27 9.02
N ILE A 77 16.38 18.17 8.16
CA ILE A 77 15.99 19.53 8.52
C ILE A 77 14.77 19.49 9.43
N ILE A 78 13.72 18.76 9.04
CA ILE A 78 12.47 18.67 9.80
C ILE A 78 12.70 18.07 11.20
N PHE A 79 13.47 16.97 11.27
CA PHE A 79 13.75 16.27 12.51
C PHE A 79 14.79 16.97 13.40
N SER A 80 15.60 17.88 12.84
CA SER A 80 16.50 18.73 13.63
C SER A 80 15.75 19.77 14.48
N ILE A 81 14.57 20.21 14.01
CA ILE A 81 13.73 21.17 14.73
C ILE A 81 12.99 20.46 15.87
N ASN A 82 12.41 19.28 15.62
CA ASN A 82 11.74 18.46 16.61
C ASN A 82 11.79 16.98 16.22
N TRP A 83 12.10 16.12 17.19
CA TRP A 83 12.05 14.67 16.99
C TRP A 83 10.60 14.17 17.00
N ILE A 84 10.04 13.85 15.81
CA ILE A 84 8.62 13.50 15.62
C ILE A 84 8.40 12.27 14.71
N PRO A 85 9.07 11.13 14.98
CA PRO A 85 9.03 9.95 14.11
C PRO A 85 7.63 9.33 13.99
N PHE A 86 6.88 9.28 15.10
CA PHE A 86 5.52 8.73 15.10
C PHE A 86 4.57 9.60 14.30
N GLU A 87 4.64 10.93 14.46
CA GLU A 87 3.80 11.85 13.71
C GLU A 87 4.10 11.83 12.21
N TYR A 88 5.36 11.61 11.85
CA TYR A 88 5.77 11.46 10.46
C TYR A 88 5.21 10.17 9.84
N PHE A 89 5.41 9.01 10.49
CA PHE A 89 4.86 7.74 10.00
C PHE A 89 3.34 7.76 9.91
N THR A 90 2.65 8.26 10.95
CA THR A 90 1.19 8.36 10.94
C THR A 90 0.70 9.34 9.88
N GLY A 91 1.45 10.41 9.59
CA GLY A 91 1.19 11.32 8.48
C GLY A 91 1.23 10.61 7.13
N LEU A 92 2.28 9.82 6.86
CA LEU A 92 2.40 9.02 5.64
C LEU A 92 1.26 7.99 5.53
N LEU A 93 1.03 7.21 6.58
CA LEU A 93 -0.01 6.18 6.61
C LEU A 93 -1.40 6.77 6.31
N LEU A 94 -1.77 7.87 6.97
CA LEU A 94 -3.06 8.53 6.74
C LEU A 94 -3.17 9.11 5.33
N THR A 95 -2.11 9.71 4.80
CA THR A 95 -2.09 10.15 3.40
C THR A 95 -2.38 8.99 2.46
N GLN A 96 -1.71 7.85 2.65
CA GLN A 96 -1.89 6.71 1.76
C GLN A 96 -3.25 6.02 1.93
N ILE A 97 -3.85 6.04 3.11
CA ILE A 97 -5.24 5.61 3.31
C ILE A 97 -6.20 6.50 2.51
N ILE A 98 -6.08 7.83 2.64
CA ILE A 98 -6.92 8.78 1.90
C ILE A 98 -6.73 8.59 0.39
N TYR A 99 -5.47 8.48 -0.06
CA TYR A 99 -5.14 8.26 -1.45
C TYR A 99 -5.72 6.93 -1.98
N SER A 100 -5.61 5.85 -1.20
CA SER A 100 -6.20 4.56 -1.54
C SER A 100 -7.70 4.67 -1.75
N ILE A 101 -8.43 5.31 -0.83
CA ILE A 101 -9.89 5.52 -0.94
C ILE A 101 -10.24 6.19 -2.27
N VAL A 102 -9.53 7.28 -2.63
CA VAL A 102 -9.79 8.01 -3.87
C VAL A 102 -9.50 7.15 -5.10
N VAL A 103 -8.34 6.51 -5.15
CA VAL A 103 -7.92 5.68 -6.30
C VAL A 103 -8.86 4.49 -6.49
N THR A 104 -9.21 3.77 -5.42
CA THR A 104 -10.12 2.62 -5.50
C THR A 104 -11.55 3.02 -5.80
N ALA A 105 -12.02 4.18 -5.32
CA ALA A 105 -13.34 4.70 -5.67
C ALA A 105 -13.43 5.00 -7.18
N ILE A 106 -12.43 5.66 -7.74
CA ILE A 106 -12.38 5.93 -9.18
C ILE A 106 -12.27 4.63 -9.98
N PHE A 107 -11.38 3.71 -9.57
CA PHE A 107 -11.28 2.40 -10.21
C PHE A 107 -12.60 1.64 -10.16
N GLY A 108 -13.35 1.69 -9.05
CA GLY A 108 -14.64 1.03 -8.88
C GLY A 108 -15.72 1.45 -9.89
N LEU A 109 -15.59 2.61 -10.54
CA LEU A 109 -16.47 3.02 -11.63
C LEU A 109 -16.31 2.13 -12.88
N VAL A 110 -15.12 1.57 -13.10
CA VAL A 110 -14.80 0.70 -14.25
C VAL A 110 -15.60 -0.61 -14.21
N PRO A 111 -15.50 -1.46 -13.16
CA PRO A 111 -16.30 -2.68 -13.08
C PRO A 111 -17.80 -2.41 -12.95
N MET A 112 -18.20 -1.28 -12.35
CA MET A 112 -19.60 -0.85 -12.36
C MET A 112 -20.10 -0.62 -13.79
N ALA A 113 -19.36 0.14 -14.60
CA ALA A 113 -19.79 0.50 -15.95
C ALA A 113 -19.75 -0.69 -16.93
N ILE A 114 -18.78 -1.60 -16.78
CA ILE A 114 -18.54 -2.69 -17.73
C ILE A 114 -19.31 -3.96 -17.36
N LEU A 115 -19.30 -4.34 -16.07
CA LEU A 115 -19.90 -5.59 -15.59
C LEU A 115 -21.23 -5.38 -14.85
N GLY A 116 -21.66 -4.12 -14.66
CA GLY A 116 -22.91 -3.81 -13.99
C GLY A 116 -22.89 -4.06 -12.47
N PHE A 117 -21.71 -4.17 -11.86
CA PHE A 117 -21.59 -4.43 -10.43
C PHE A 117 -22.06 -3.24 -9.58
N ASN A 118 -22.63 -3.54 -8.41
CA ASN A 118 -23.12 -2.51 -7.50
C ASN A 118 -21.95 -1.71 -6.89
N TYR A 119 -21.93 -0.40 -7.17
CA TYR A 119 -20.89 0.50 -6.70
C TYR A 119 -20.79 0.62 -5.18
N GLY A 120 -21.92 0.57 -4.47
CA GLY A 120 -21.93 0.59 -3.00
C GLY A 120 -21.21 -0.61 -2.39
N VAL A 121 -21.40 -1.80 -2.99
CA VAL A 121 -20.68 -3.02 -2.57
C VAL A 121 -19.19 -2.91 -2.90
N LEU A 122 -18.83 -2.38 -4.07
CA LEU A 122 -17.43 -2.14 -4.46
C LEU A 122 -16.71 -1.14 -3.53
N LEU A 123 -17.41 -0.11 -3.07
CA LEU A 123 -16.86 0.83 -2.08
C LEU A 123 -16.62 0.15 -0.73
N LEU A 124 -17.58 -0.63 -0.25
CA LEU A 124 -17.42 -1.38 1.00
C LEU A 124 -16.26 -2.38 0.90
N LEU A 125 -16.15 -3.06 -0.24
CA LEU A 125 -15.06 -3.97 -0.55
C LEU A 125 -13.70 -3.28 -0.53
N SER A 126 -13.64 -2.07 -1.11
CA SER A 126 -12.43 -1.25 -1.13
C SER A 126 -12.01 -0.85 0.28
N LEU A 127 -12.96 -0.37 1.11
CA LEU A 127 -12.69 0.01 2.50
C LEU A 127 -12.19 -1.20 3.33
N LEU A 128 -12.84 -2.35 3.19
CA LEU A 128 -12.42 -3.58 3.85
C LEU A 128 -11.00 -3.97 3.43
N THR A 129 -10.71 -3.91 2.14
CA THR A 129 -9.39 -4.24 1.60
C THR A 129 -8.30 -3.30 2.14
N ILE A 130 -8.59 -2.00 2.29
CA ILE A 130 -7.67 -1.03 2.89
C ILE A 130 -7.35 -1.42 4.33
N ILE A 131 -8.36 -1.73 5.15
CA ILE A 131 -8.18 -2.10 6.56
C ILE A 131 -7.33 -3.37 6.69
N VAL A 132 -7.67 -4.41 5.93
CA VAL A 132 -6.94 -5.69 5.94
C VAL A 132 -5.50 -5.48 5.49
N SER A 133 -5.23 -4.56 4.56
CA SER A 133 -3.88 -4.32 4.03
C SER A 133 -2.98 -3.43 4.90
N ILE A 134 -3.48 -2.84 6.01
CA ILE A 134 -2.69 -1.95 6.89
C ILE A 134 -1.35 -2.57 7.34
N PRO A 135 -1.24 -3.85 7.71
CA PRO A 135 0.04 -4.46 8.11
C PRO A 135 1.13 -4.33 7.05
N ILE A 136 0.77 -4.27 5.75
CA ILE A 136 1.73 -4.07 4.66
C ILE A 136 2.38 -2.68 4.71
N ALA A 137 1.65 -1.64 5.14
CA ALA A 137 2.22 -0.31 5.33
C ALA A 137 3.26 -0.28 6.46
N PHE A 138 3.02 -1.04 7.54
CA PHE A 138 3.99 -1.22 8.62
C PHE A 138 5.20 -2.02 8.14
N LEU A 139 4.98 -3.10 7.39
CA LEU A 139 6.04 -3.92 6.83
C LEU A 139 6.92 -3.11 5.86
N SER A 140 6.29 -2.32 4.99
CA SER A 140 7.00 -1.50 4.00
C SER A 140 7.90 -0.47 4.66
N TYR A 141 7.49 0.11 5.78
CA TYR A 141 8.27 1.10 6.51
C TYR A 141 9.60 0.55 7.07
N ASN A 142 9.72 -0.77 7.24
CA ASN A 142 10.96 -1.40 7.72
C ASN A 142 12.15 -1.21 6.77
N VAL A 143 11.92 -0.90 5.49
CA VAL A 143 13.01 -0.55 4.56
C VAL A 143 13.82 0.65 5.05
N THR A 144 13.20 1.55 5.82
CA THR A 144 13.87 2.75 6.37
C THR A 144 14.87 2.43 7.48
N PHE A 145 14.72 1.26 8.12
CA PHE A 145 15.56 0.78 9.21
C PHE A 145 16.81 0.05 8.70
N LEU A 146 16.74 -0.52 7.51
CA LEU A 146 17.86 -1.19 6.86
C LEU A 146 18.96 -0.16 6.56
N LYS A 147 20.20 -0.53 6.89
CA LYS A 147 21.36 0.29 6.61
C LYS A 147 21.75 0.11 5.14
N SER A 148 22.33 1.17 4.57
CA SER A 148 22.94 1.19 3.24
C SER A 148 22.03 0.76 2.08
N LEU A 149 20.75 1.15 2.11
CA LEU A 149 19.83 0.94 1.01
C LEU A 149 19.46 2.29 0.39
N HIS A 150 19.80 2.46 -0.87
CA HIS A 150 19.33 3.58 -1.66
C HIS A 150 17.92 3.33 -2.17
N SER A 151 17.09 4.38 -2.19
CA SER A 151 15.70 4.31 -2.67
C SER A 151 15.58 3.62 -4.02
N LYS A 152 16.43 3.97 -5.00
CA LYS A 152 16.39 3.37 -6.36
C LYS A 152 16.54 1.85 -6.35
N THR A 153 17.43 1.30 -5.53
CA THR A 153 17.64 -0.14 -5.41
C THR A 153 16.41 -0.82 -4.82
N VAL A 154 15.82 -0.22 -3.79
CA VAL A 154 14.59 -0.72 -3.18
C VAL A 154 13.43 -0.66 -4.17
N THR A 155 13.29 0.42 -4.95
CA THR A 155 12.29 0.53 -6.02
C THR A 155 12.41 -0.62 -7.02
N SER A 156 13.62 -0.92 -7.50
CA SER A 156 13.84 -2.04 -8.43
C SER A 156 13.45 -3.39 -7.83
N ILE A 157 13.82 -3.65 -6.58
CA ILE A 157 13.46 -4.89 -5.87
C ILE A 157 11.94 -5.00 -5.70
N LEU A 158 11.29 -3.93 -5.24
CA LEU A 158 9.83 -3.89 -5.07
C LEU A 158 9.12 -4.11 -6.40
N ASN A 159 9.58 -3.50 -7.49
CA ASN A 159 9.01 -3.72 -8.83
C ASN A 159 9.09 -5.19 -9.25
N ILE A 160 10.26 -5.83 -9.07
CA ILE A 160 10.47 -7.24 -9.42
C ILE A 160 9.56 -8.14 -8.60
N ILE A 161 9.50 -7.93 -7.28
CA ILE A 161 8.69 -8.74 -6.36
C ILE A 161 7.20 -8.56 -6.65
N SER A 162 6.73 -7.31 -6.78
CA SER A 162 5.33 -7.00 -7.11
C SER A 162 4.93 -7.62 -8.45
N PHE A 163 5.79 -7.56 -9.46
CA PHE A 163 5.52 -8.17 -10.76
C PHE A 163 5.49 -9.70 -10.70
N LEU A 164 6.43 -10.32 -9.98
CA LEU A 164 6.46 -11.77 -9.78
C LEU A 164 5.18 -12.25 -9.08
N PHE A 165 4.80 -11.62 -7.98
CA PHE A 165 3.58 -11.96 -7.26
C PHE A 165 2.33 -11.72 -8.12
N PHE A 166 2.35 -10.67 -8.94
CA PHE A 166 1.25 -10.40 -9.85
C PHE A 166 1.07 -11.51 -10.90
N ILE A 167 2.16 -12.00 -11.51
CA ILE A 167 2.09 -13.13 -12.47
C ILE A 167 1.56 -14.40 -11.80
N THR A 168 2.03 -14.71 -10.59
CA THR A 168 1.64 -15.95 -9.89
C THR A 168 0.17 -15.99 -9.48
N LEU A 169 -0.57 -14.86 -9.52
CA LEU A 169 -2.02 -14.84 -9.27
C LEU A 169 -2.80 -15.78 -10.19
N GLY A 170 -2.37 -15.93 -11.44
CA GLY A 170 -3.03 -16.76 -12.46
C GLY A 170 -2.47 -18.17 -12.59
N ILE A 171 -1.48 -18.56 -11.78
CA ILE A 171 -0.78 -19.85 -11.89
C ILE A 171 -0.88 -20.56 -10.55
N ASP A 172 -1.36 -21.81 -10.53
CA ASP A 172 -1.32 -22.62 -9.31
C ASP A 172 0.13 -23.01 -8.98
N SER A 173 0.72 -22.34 -7.98
CA SER A 173 2.12 -22.46 -7.59
C SER A 173 2.27 -22.46 -6.08
N PRO A 174 3.24 -23.20 -5.50
CA PRO A 174 3.53 -23.15 -4.07
C PRO A 174 3.83 -21.74 -3.54
N ILE A 175 4.31 -20.84 -4.41
CA ILE A 175 4.58 -19.42 -4.07
C ILE A 175 3.29 -18.69 -3.64
N ASN A 176 2.11 -19.16 -4.08
CA ASN A 176 0.82 -18.55 -3.76
C ASN A 176 0.44 -18.64 -2.28
N ILE A 177 1.11 -19.51 -1.52
CA ILE A 177 0.93 -19.61 -0.07
C ILE A 177 1.41 -18.32 0.63
N ILE A 178 2.48 -17.70 0.10
CA ILE A 178 3.10 -16.49 0.68
C ILE A 178 2.79 -15.22 -0.13
N ASN A 179 2.13 -15.35 -1.27
CA ASN A 179 1.80 -14.21 -2.13
C ASN A 179 0.83 -13.26 -1.40
N PRO A 180 1.25 -12.03 -1.05
CA PRO A 180 0.43 -11.12 -0.26
C PRO A 180 -0.87 -10.74 -0.96
N TYR A 181 -0.90 -10.73 -2.30
CA TYR A 181 -2.12 -10.45 -3.07
C TYR A 181 -3.20 -11.52 -2.83
N ILE A 182 -2.80 -12.78 -2.76
CA ILE A 182 -3.71 -13.92 -2.55
C ILE A 182 -4.11 -14.00 -1.08
N VAL A 183 -3.15 -13.90 -0.16
CA VAL A 183 -3.39 -14.01 1.28
C VAL A 183 -4.37 -12.93 1.73
N ILE A 184 -4.14 -11.67 1.34
CA ILE A 184 -5.02 -10.55 1.67
C ILE A 184 -6.37 -10.72 0.95
N GLY A 185 -6.39 -11.09 -0.33
CA GLY A 185 -7.64 -11.28 -1.07
C GLY A 185 -8.54 -12.37 -0.48
N ARG A 186 -7.96 -13.50 -0.08
CA ARG A 186 -8.67 -14.58 0.63
C ARG A 186 -9.22 -14.09 1.97
N GLN A 187 -8.46 -13.29 2.71
CA GLN A 187 -8.93 -12.77 3.99
C GLN A 187 -10.11 -11.81 3.82
N VAL A 188 -10.05 -10.89 2.86
CA VAL A 188 -11.15 -9.98 2.54
C VAL A 188 -12.41 -10.79 2.18
N ASN A 189 -12.28 -11.79 1.32
CA ASN A 189 -13.40 -12.67 0.94
C ASN A 189 -13.96 -13.47 2.13
N THR A 190 -13.09 -13.93 3.05
CA THR A 190 -13.50 -14.64 4.27
C THR A 190 -14.32 -13.72 5.19
N ILE A 191 -13.91 -12.46 5.34
CA ILE A 191 -14.64 -11.46 6.14
C ILE A 191 -16.00 -11.13 5.51
N MET A 192 -16.09 -11.03 4.18
CA MET A 192 -17.38 -10.84 3.51
C MET A 192 -18.36 -11.99 3.74
N GLN A 193 -17.86 -13.20 3.98
CA GLN A 193 -18.66 -14.37 4.37
C GLN A 193 -19.00 -14.40 5.87
N GLY A 194 -18.65 -13.36 6.63
CA GLY A 194 -18.89 -13.26 8.07
C GLY A 194 -17.92 -14.06 8.93
N LYS A 195 -16.79 -14.52 8.37
CA LYS A 195 -15.75 -15.29 9.08
C LYS A 195 -14.48 -14.47 9.25
N ILE A 196 -13.70 -14.75 10.28
CA ILE A 196 -12.40 -14.12 10.49
C ILE A 196 -11.35 -15.21 10.60
N ASP A 197 -10.32 -15.17 9.76
CA ASP A 197 -9.13 -16.00 9.96
C ASP A 197 -8.30 -15.45 11.12
N ILE A 198 -8.25 -16.22 12.20
CA ILE A 198 -7.49 -15.90 13.41
C ILE A 198 -5.97 -15.92 13.13
N VAL A 199 -5.50 -16.82 12.25
CA VAL A 199 -4.08 -16.93 11.91
C VAL A 199 -3.62 -15.65 11.22
N TYR A 200 -4.40 -15.15 10.26
CA TYR A 200 -4.12 -13.88 9.60
C TYR A 200 -4.05 -12.71 10.59
N LEU A 201 -4.99 -12.66 11.54
CA LEU A 201 -5.04 -11.60 12.56
C LEU A 201 -3.80 -11.62 13.46
N LEU A 202 -3.38 -12.81 13.92
CA LEU A 202 -2.17 -12.97 14.74
C LEU A 202 -0.90 -12.57 13.97
N VAL A 203 -0.78 -12.99 12.71
CA VAL A 203 0.35 -12.60 11.84
C VAL A 203 0.36 -11.09 11.61
N SER A 204 -0.80 -10.48 11.41
CA SER A 204 -0.93 -9.02 11.22
C SER A 204 -0.46 -8.24 12.45
N ILE A 205 -0.86 -8.68 13.65
CA ILE A 205 -0.40 -8.09 14.91
C ILE A 205 1.12 -8.25 15.06
N LEU A 206 1.65 -9.44 14.75
CA LEU A 206 3.09 -9.70 14.80
C LEU A 206 3.86 -8.79 13.84
N ILE A 207 3.41 -8.62 12.60
CA ILE A 207 4.03 -7.71 11.62
C ILE A 207 4.06 -6.28 12.17
N ILE A 208 2.93 -5.79 12.69
CA ILE A 208 2.85 -4.44 13.25
C ILE A 208 3.84 -4.28 14.41
N MET A 209 3.90 -5.24 15.35
CA MET A 209 4.83 -5.21 16.48
C MET A 209 6.29 -5.21 16.03
N LEU A 210 6.66 -6.07 15.07
CA LEU A 210 8.01 -6.14 14.52
C LEU A 210 8.42 -4.89 13.74
N SER A 211 7.44 -4.12 13.25
CA SER A 211 7.67 -2.85 12.57
C SER A 211 7.77 -1.64 13.49
N LEU A 212 7.32 -1.71 14.76
CA LEU A 212 7.42 -0.57 15.68
C LEU A 212 8.86 -0.04 15.87
N PRO A 213 9.92 -0.88 15.93
CA PRO A 213 11.29 -0.38 16.05
C PRO A 213 11.73 0.52 14.88
N SER A 214 11.26 0.26 13.66
CA SER A 214 11.62 1.10 12.49
C SER A 214 11.03 2.50 12.59
N ILE A 215 9.88 2.63 13.25
CA ILE A 215 9.21 3.90 13.56
C ILE A 215 9.90 4.57 14.75
N ILE A 216 10.04 3.88 15.88
CA ILE A 216 10.56 4.47 17.14
C ILE A 216 12.00 4.97 16.96
N TYR A 217 12.84 4.17 16.32
CA TYR A 217 14.26 4.45 16.15
C TYR A 217 14.59 4.95 14.73
N PHE A 218 13.60 5.54 14.06
CA PHE A 218 13.75 6.09 12.72
C PHE A 218 14.93 7.06 12.67
N ARG A 219 15.82 6.94 11.69
CA ARG A 219 16.97 7.84 11.52
C ARG A 219 16.79 8.70 10.27
N PRO A 220 16.67 10.03 10.40
CA PRO A 220 16.37 10.93 9.28
C PRO A 220 17.57 11.19 8.35
N LEU A 221 18.77 10.77 8.74
CA LEU A 221 19.98 10.92 7.94
C LEU A 221 20.28 9.61 7.20
N SER A 222 20.45 9.71 5.88
CA SER A 222 21.16 8.67 5.13
C SER A 222 22.64 8.73 5.49
N LYS A 223 23.23 7.58 5.87
CA LYS A 223 24.66 7.49 6.20
C LYS A 223 25.56 7.55 4.97
N GLU A 224 24.97 7.57 3.77
CA GLU A 224 25.68 7.45 2.49
C GLU A 224 26.12 8.81 1.92
N GLY A 225 25.64 9.92 2.48
CA GLY A 225 26.04 11.27 2.09
C GLY A 225 27.31 11.80 2.78
N ARG A 226 28.21 10.92 3.24
CA ARG A 226 29.52 11.29 3.81
C ARG A 226 30.64 10.59 3.05
#